data_AF-A0A2R4SA91-F1
#
_entry.id   AF-A0A2R4SA91-F1
#
_cell.length_a   1.000
_cell.length_b   1.000
_cell.length_c   1.000
_cell.angle_alpha   90.00
_cell.angle_beta   90.00
_cell.angle_gamma   90.00
#
_symmetry.space_group_name_H-M   'P 1'
#
loop_
_entity.id
_entity.type
_entity.pdbx_description
1 polymer ?
#
loop_
_entity_poly.entity_id
_entity_poly.type
_entity_poly.pdbx_seq_one_letter_code
_entity_poly.pdbx_strand_id
1 'polypeptide(L)'
;VEKEYIENEIVQPFFDKFWIVRNSMDKKNFTLIVETTVEIANKIGGAKVILKIVDDLKDPSEQYRKMVMQTIQNIINLLGVDDIDQYLEERLIDGILYAFQEQTSDDYFTLLNSFDIIVNKLGKRMKPY
;
A
#
# COMPACT_ATOMS: atom_id res chain seq x y z
N VAL A 1 -11.45 19.19 10.53
CA VAL A 1 -10.07 19.30 10.00
C VAL A 1 -10.20 19.47 8.50
N GLU A 2 -9.69 20.57 7.96
CA GLU A 2 -9.81 20.87 6.52
C GLU A 2 -8.94 19.90 5.71
N LYS A 3 -9.53 19.29 4.68
CA LYS A 3 -8.88 18.29 3.82
C LYS A 3 -7.57 18.82 3.19
N GLU A 4 -7.59 20.08 2.80
CA GLU A 4 -6.47 20.78 2.16
C GLU A 4 -5.28 20.96 3.11
N TYR A 5 -5.53 21.22 4.40
CA TYR A 5 -4.48 21.28 5.42
C TYR A 5 -3.78 19.93 5.59
N ILE A 6 -4.55 18.83 5.62
CA ILE A 6 -3.99 17.48 5.73
C ILE A 6 -3.11 17.18 4.51
N GLU A 7 -3.64 17.43 3.31
CA GLU A 7 -2.93 17.18 2.05
C GLU A 7 -1.62 17.97 1.97
N ASN A 8 -1.63 19.25 2.35
CA ASN A 8 -0.48 20.15 2.13
C ASN A 8 0.56 20.11 3.26
N GLU A 9 0.16 19.98 4.53
CA GLU A 9 1.08 20.12 5.67
C GLU A 9 1.39 18.82 6.40
N ILE A 10 0.50 17.82 6.35
CA ILE A 10 0.65 16.61 7.16
C ILE A 10 1.17 15.44 6.33
N VAL A 11 0.61 15.25 5.13
CA VAL A 11 0.87 14.05 4.33
C VAL A 11 2.35 13.92 3.99
N GLN A 12 2.98 14.93 3.39
CA GLN A 12 4.37 14.79 2.95
C GLN A 12 5.34 14.55 4.12
N PRO A 13 5.33 15.32 5.22
CA PRO A 13 6.20 15.04 6.36
C PRO A 13 5.94 13.68 7.01
N PHE A 14 4.70 13.20 7.00
CA PHE A 14 4.37 11.87 7.52
C PHE A 14 5.06 10.77 6.72
N PHE A 15 4.92 10.77 5.39
CA PHE A 15 5.59 9.77 4.54
C PHE A 15 7.12 9.89 4.66
N ASP A 16 7.69 11.09 4.61
CA ASP A 16 9.15 11.28 4.69
C ASP A 16 9.78 10.78 6.01
N LYS A 17 9.03 10.82 7.12
CA LYS A 17 9.57 10.49 8.46
C LYS A 17 9.16 9.12 8.97
N PHE A 18 7.96 8.66 8.65
CA PHE A 18 7.41 7.43 9.21
C PHE A 18 7.51 6.25 8.25
N TRP A 19 7.43 6.47 6.94
CA TRP A 19 7.60 5.41 5.94
C TRP A 19 9.08 5.12 5.68
N ILE A 20 9.77 4.61 6.69
CA ILE A 20 11.18 4.17 6.62
C ILE A 20 11.31 2.69 6.96
N VAL A 21 12.30 2.01 6.35
CA VAL A 21 12.55 0.57 6.54
C VAL A 21 12.63 0.19 8.03
N ARG A 22 13.28 1.02 8.86
CA ARG A 22 13.41 0.78 10.30
C ARG A 22 12.07 0.58 11.01
N ASN A 23 11.03 1.30 10.61
CA ASN A 23 9.73 1.22 11.27
C ASN A 23 8.97 -0.06 10.90
N SER A 24 9.28 -0.69 9.76
CA SER A 24 8.66 -1.98 9.38
C SER A 24 9.11 -3.15 10.26
N MET A 25 10.28 -3.06 10.87
CA MET A 25 10.86 -4.11 11.71
C MET A 25 10.22 -4.17 13.11
N ASP A 26 9.68 -3.05 13.60
CA ASP A 26 8.98 -3.00 14.88
C ASP A 26 7.48 -3.21 14.68
N LYS A 27 6.91 -4.25 15.31
CA LYS A 27 5.51 -4.63 15.12
C LYS A 27 4.52 -3.54 15.50
N LYS A 28 4.81 -2.74 16.54
CA LYS A 28 3.92 -1.68 17.00
C LYS A 28 3.93 -0.51 16.03
N ASN A 29 5.11 -0.09 15.58
CA ASN A 29 5.25 0.96 14.58
C ASN A 29 4.62 0.55 13.26
N PHE A 30 4.87 -0.69 12.81
CA PHE A 30 4.24 -1.26 11.62
C PHE A 30 2.72 -1.10 11.66
N THR A 31 2.07 -1.59 12.73
CA THR A 31 0.60 -1.54 12.85
C THR A 31 0.09 -0.11 12.88
N LEU A 32 0.69 0.76 13.70
CA LEU A 32 0.26 2.14 13.83
C LEU A 32 0.39 2.93 12.52
N ILE A 33 1.48 2.74 11.78
CA ILE A 33 1.69 3.45 10.51
C ILE A 33 0.73 2.94 9.45
N VAL A 34 0.49 1.63 9.37
CA VAL A 34 -0.51 1.06 8.45
C VAL A 34 -1.89 1.65 8.74
N GLU A 35 -2.36 1.59 9.99
CA GLU A 35 -3.67 2.13 10.40
C GLU A 35 -3.78 3.63 10.13
N THR A 36 -2.76 4.40 10.50
CA THR A 36 -2.73 5.85 10.27
C THR A 36 -2.77 6.18 8.79
N THR A 37 -2.07 5.41 7.95
CA THR A 37 -2.05 5.62 6.51
C THR A 37 -3.40 5.32 5.87
N VAL A 38 -4.11 4.29 6.35
CA VAL A 38 -5.48 3.98 5.91
C VAL A 38 -6.44 5.12 6.29
N GLU A 39 -6.31 5.70 7.48
CA GLU A 39 -7.12 6.86 7.89
C GLU A 39 -6.81 8.13 7.07
N ILE A 40 -5.54 8.32 6.68
CA ILE A 40 -5.16 9.39 5.75
C ILE A 40 -5.84 9.16 4.39
N ALA A 41 -5.77 7.93 3.86
CA ALA A 41 -6.40 7.57 2.58
C ALA A 41 -7.91 7.78 2.60
N ASN A 42 -8.58 7.42 3.69
CA ASN A 42 -10.01 7.63 3.89
C ASN A 42 -10.41 9.11 3.78
N LYS A 43 -9.50 10.04 4.13
CA LYS A 43 -9.75 11.49 4.04
C LYS A 43 -9.39 12.10 2.69
N ILE A 44 -8.28 11.67 2.09
CA ILE A 44 -7.70 12.35 0.91
C ILE A 44 -7.95 11.62 -0.42
N GLY A 45 -8.26 10.32 -0.37
CA GLY A 45 -8.46 9.45 -1.53
C GLY A 45 -7.48 8.28 -1.52
N GLY A 46 -7.95 7.09 -1.94
CA GLY A 46 -7.18 5.86 -1.93
C GLY A 46 -6.05 5.89 -2.94
N ALA A 47 -6.36 6.19 -4.20
CA ALA A 47 -5.40 6.26 -5.28
C ALA A 47 -4.26 7.26 -5.02
N LYS A 48 -4.57 8.42 -4.42
CA LYS A 48 -3.56 9.42 -4.05
C LYS A 48 -2.52 8.87 -3.06
N VAL A 49 -2.96 8.10 -2.07
CA VAL A 49 -2.07 7.51 -1.07
C VAL A 49 -1.31 6.32 -1.66
N ILE A 50 -1.98 5.44 -2.40
CA ILE A 50 -1.35 4.28 -3.04
C ILE A 50 -0.23 4.75 -3.98
N LEU A 51 -0.46 5.82 -4.75
CA LEU A 51 0.55 6.40 -5.65
C LEU A 51 1.85 6.80 -4.94
N LYS A 52 1.80 7.17 -3.65
CA LYS A 52 2.98 7.56 -2.87
C LYS A 52 3.83 6.38 -2.41
N ILE A 53 3.24 5.19 -2.30
CA ILE A 53 3.91 4.00 -1.73
C ILE A 53 4.01 2.82 -2.71
N VAL A 54 3.42 2.93 -3.91
CA VAL A 54 3.37 1.79 -4.85
C VAL A 54 4.76 1.34 -5.31
N ASP A 55 5.71 2.27 -5.49
CA ASP A 55 7.08 1.91 -5.88
C ASP A 55 7.84 1.18 -4.77
N ASP A 56 7.45 1.38 -3.52
CA ASP A 56 8.05 0.74 -2.35
C ASP A 56 7.70 -0.75 -2.27
N LEU A 57 6.74 -1.24 -3.08
CA LEU A 57 6.53 -2.67 -3.30
C LEU A 57 7.76 -3.36 -3.88
N LYS A 58 8.72 -2.60 -4.44
CA LYS A 58 9.99 -3.11 -4.97
C LYS A 58 11.20 -2.84 -4.06
N ASP A 59 10.97 -2.41 -2.83
CA ASP A 59 12.07 -2.18 -1.86
C ASP A 59 12.82 -3.49 -1.55
N PRO A 60 14.15 -3.47 -1.35
CA PRO A 60 14.93 -4.67 -1.01
C PRO A 60 14.51 -5.33 0.30
N SER A 61 13.97 -4.59 1.27
CA SER A 61 13.50 -5.13 2.55
C SER A 61 12.15 -5.82 2.41
N GLU A 62 12.14 -7.15 2.56
CA GLU A 62 10.90 -7.94 2.52
C GLU A 62 9.88 -7.47 3.57
N GLN A 63 10.35 -7.09 4.76
CA GLN A 63 9.48 -6.58 5.83
C GLN A 63 8.82 -5.25 5.46
N TYR A 64 9.54 -4.39 4.73
CA TYR A 64 8.99 -3.13 4.25
C TYR A 64 8.00 -3.36 3.10
N ARG A 65 8.29 -4.26 2.16
CA ARG A 65 7.32 -4.70 1.14
C ARG A 65 6.03 -5.24 1.76
N LYS A 66 6.11 -6.06 2.82
CA LYS A 66 4.95 -6.54 3.58
C LYS A 66 4.12 -5.39 4.16
N MET A 67 4.78 -4.35 4.69
CA MET A 67 4.12 -3.16 5.23
C MET A 67 3.37 -2.37 4.14
N VAL A 68 3.99 -2.18 2.98
CA VAL A 68 3.39 -1.52 1.82
C VAL A 68 2.18 -2.32 1.33
N MET A 69 2.37 -3.63 1.13
CA MET A 69 1.34 -4.54 0.64
C MET A 69 0.10 -4.55 1.54
N GLN A 70 0.30 -4.68 2.86
CA GLN A 70 -0.80 -4.68 3.83
C GLN A 70 -1.52 -3.33 3.89
N THR A 71 -0.78 -2.22 3.75
CA THR A 71 -1.39 -0.89 3.68
C THR A 71 -2.27 -0.75 2.45
N ILE A 72 -1.78 -1.11 1.27
CA ILE A 72 -2.55 -1.03 0.02
C ILE A 72 -3.78 -1.94 0.07
N GLN A 73 -3.63 -3.17 0.57
CA GLN A 73 -4.75 -4.10 0.80
C GLN A 73 -5.83 -3.45 1.66
N ASN A 74 -5.45 -2.83 2.79
CA ASN A 74 -6.42 -2.20 3.70
C ASN A 74 -7.12 -1.00 3.08
N ILE A 75 -6.38 -0.17 2.32
CA ILE A 75 -6.95 0.98 1.58
C ILE A 75 -7.97 0.47 0.55
N ILE A 76 -7.60 -0.50 -0.28
CA ILE A 76 -8.47 -1.07 -1.31
C ILE A 76 -9.69 -1.78 -0.70
N ASN A 77 -9.51 -2.44 0.44
CA ASN A 77 -10.63 -3.10 1.11
C ASN A 77 -11.66 -2.08 1.62
N LEU A 78 -11.19 -0.95 2.16
CA LEU A 78 -12.01 0.12 2.70
C LEU A 78 -12.68 0.99 1.62
N LEU A 79 -11.91 1.44 0.62
CA LEU A 79 -12.33 2.46 -0.34
C LEU A 79 -12.68 1.91 -1.73
N GLY A 80 -12.31 0.66 -2.01
CA GLY A 80 -12.44 0.07 -3.35
C GLY A 80 -11.29 0.49 -4.27
N VAL A 81 -11.53 0.35 -5.58
CA VAL A 81 -10.54 0.59 -6.64
C VAL A 81 -11.00 1.62 -7.67
N ASP A 82 -12.16 2.25 -7.46
CA ASP A 82 -12.82 3.08 -8.47
C ASP A 82 -12.01 4.34 -8.84
N ASP A 83 -11.19 4.85 -7.91
CA ASP A 83 -10.32 6.01 -8.11
C ASP A 83 -8.92 5.67 -8.65
N ILE A 84 -8.61 4.38 -8.82
CA ILE A 84 -7.34 3.91 -9.39
C ILE A 84 -7.43 3.96 -10.91
N ASP A 85 -6.57 4.75 -11.55
CA ASP A 85 -6.45 4.80 -13.00
C ASP A 85 -5.61 3.64 -13.56
N GLN A 86 -5.57 3.50 -14.89
CA GLN A 86 -4.84 2.41 -15.54
C GLN A 86 -3.33 2.48 -15.25
N TYR A 87 -2.75 3.68 -15.17
CA TYR A 87 -1.32 3.84 -14.92
C TYR A 87 -0.92 3.37 -13.51
N LEU A 88 -1.70 3.74 -12.49
CA LEU A 88 -1.48 3.28 -11.13
C LEU A 88 -1.77 1.78 -10.99
N GLU A 89 -2.77 1.26 -11.70
CA GLU A 89 -3.07 -0.17 -11.74
C GLU A 89 -1.89 -0.99 -12.27
N GLU A 90 -1.33 -0.63 -13.43
CA GLU A 90 -0.20 -1.35 -14.02
C GLU A 90 1.00 -1.40 -13.07
N ARG A 91 1.32 -0.27 -12.42
CA ARG A 91 2.39 -0.20 -11.40
C ARG A 91 2.08 -1.02 -10.16
N LEU A 92 0.83 -1.04 -9.73
CA LEU A 92 0.39 -1.84 -8.59
C LEU A 92 0.57 -3.32 -8.88
N ILE A 93 0.14 -3.80 -10.06
CA ILE A 93 0.28 -5.20 -10.44
C ILE A 93 1.76 -5.60 -10.58
N ASP A 94 2.56 -4.79 -11.25
CA ASP A 94 4.00 -5.01 -11.40
C ASP A 94 4.74 -5.04 -10.04
N GLY A 95 4.42 -4.11 -9.13
CA GLY A 95 4.96 -4.09 -7.77
C GLY A 95 4.55 -5.32 -6.96
N ILE A 96 3.29 -5.73 -7.03
CA ILE A 96 2.77 -6.92 -6.37
C ILE A 96 3.48 -8.19 -6.85
N LEU A 97 3.64 -8.35 -8.17
CA LEU A 97 4.32 -9.50 -8.77
C LEU A 97 5.79 -9.57 -8.33
N TYR A 98 6.49 -8.43 -8.36
CA TYR A 98 7.85 -8.35 -7.86
C TYR A 98 7.95 -8.75 -6.38
N ALA A 99 7.09 -8.19 -5.52
CA ALA A 99 7.09 -8.47 -4.09
C ALA A 99 6.87 -9.96 -3.79
N PHE A 100 6.04 -10.62 -4.60
CA PHE A 100 5.75 -12.06 -4.50
C PHE A 100 6.91 -12.93 -5.00
N GLN A 101 7.57 -12.52 -6.09
CA GLN A 101 8.73 -13.24 -6.65
C GLN A 101 9.95 -13.19 -5.72
N GLU A 102 10.22 -12.02 -5.12
CA GLU A 102 11.37 -11.81 -4.22
C GLU A 102 11.10 -12.27 -2.79
N GLN A 103 10.01 -13.00 -2.55
CA GLN A 103 9.73 -13.54 -1.23
C GLN A 103 10.70 -14.69 -0.91
N THR A 104 11.35 -14.58 0.25
CA THR A 104 12.31 -15.57 0.75
C THR A 104 11.86 -16.28 2.02
N SER A 105 11.00 -15.65 2.83
CA SER A 105 10.49 -16.25 4.06
C SER A 105 9.30 -17.19 3.82
N ASP A 106 9.19 -18.21 4.67
CA ASP A 106 8.03 -19.12 4.71
C ASP A 106 6.72 -18.43 5.17
N ASP A 107 6.81 -17.18 5.67
CA ASP A 107 5.67 -16.36 6.08
C ASP A 107 5.07 -15.60 4.87
N TYR A 108 4.56 -16.37 3.90
CA TYR A 108 3.91 -15.85 2.68
C TYR A 108 2.42 -15.57 2.83
N PHE A 109 1.82 -15.95 3.96
CA PHE A 109 0.40 -15.75 4.20
C PHE A 109 -0.04 -14.29 4.08
N THR A 110 0.80 -13.36 4.54
CA THR A 110 0.50 -11.92 4.44
C THR A 110 0.45 -11.47 2.98
N LEU A 111 1.49 -11.76 2.19
CA LEU A 111 1.57 -11.36 0.78
C LEU A 111 0.48 -12.04 -0.05
N LEU A 112 0.21 -13.33 0.19
CA LEU A 112 -0.82 -14.09 -0.51
C LEU A 112 -2.23 -13.57 -0.21
N ASN A 113 -2.54 -13.28 1.07
CA ASN A 113 -3.85 -12.72 1.42
C ASN A 113 -4.03 -11.31 0.83
N SER A 114 -2.99 -10.48 0.87
CA SER A 114 -3.06 -9.16 0.22
C SER A 114 -3.25 -9.27 -1.28
N PHE A 115 -2.54 -10.19 -1.95
CA PHE A 115 -2.73 -10.48 -3.37
C PHE A 115 -4.18 -10.86 -3.68
N ASP A 116 -4.73 -11.84 -2.96
CA ASP A 116 -6.09 -12.34 -3.18
C ASP A 116 -7.13 -11.22 -3.06
N ILE A 117 -7.05 -10.40 -2.00
CA ILE A 117 -7.99 -9.28 -1.81
C ILE A 117 -7.87 -8.26 -2.94
N ILE A 118 -6.64 -7.86 -3.31
CA ILE A 118 -6.44 -6.82 -4.33
C ILE A 118 -6.94 -7.30 -5.70
N VAL A 119 -6.60 -8.52 -6.10
CA VAL A 119 -7.02 -9.13 -7.37
C VAL A 119 -8.55 -9.28 -7.42
N ASN A 120 -9.16 -9.75 -6.34
CA ASN A 120 -10.62 -9.89 -6.27
C ASN A 120 -11.33 -8.54 -6.34
N LYS A 121 -10.75 -7.48 -5.76
CA LYS A 121 -11.30 -6.11 -5.81
C LYS A 121 -11.14 -5.47 -7.19
N LEU A 122 -10.05 -5.74 -7.92
CA LEU A 122 -9.87 -5.30 -9.31
C LEU A 122 -10.78 -6.06 -10.29
N GLY A 123 -11.07 -7.33 -10.01
CA GLY A 123 -12.06 -8.12 -10.73
C GLY A 123 -11.78 -8.17 -12.24
N LYS A 124 -12.72 -7.68 -13.06
CA LYS A 124 -12.57 -7.71 -14.54
C LYS A 124 -11.38 -6.90 -15.05
N ARG A 125 -10.90 -5.93 -14.27
CA ARG A 125 -9.71 -5.11 -14.60
C ARG A 125 -8.45 -5.97 -14.65
N MET A 126 -8.43 -7.13 -13.98
CA MET A 126 -7.29 -8.05 -14.00
C MET A 126 -7.08 -8.80 -15.31
N LYS A 127 -8.06 -8.82 -16.22
CA LYS A 127 -8.00 -9.62 -17.46
C LYS A 127 -6.75 -9.39 -18.34
N PRO A 128 -6.16 -8.18 -18.44
CA PRO A 128 -4.98 -7.93 -19.25
C PRO A 128 -3.66 -8.44 -18.65
N TYR A 129 -3.63 -8.81 -17.37
CA TYR A 129 -2.43 -9.25 -16.63
C TYR A 129 -2.45 -10.76 -16.40
#